data_AF-A0AAU3LYU6-F1
#
_entry.id   AF-A0AAU3LYU6-F1
#
_cell.length_a   1.000
_cell.length_b   1.000
_cell.length_c   1.000
_cell.angle_alpha   90.00
_cell.angle_beta   90.00
_cell.angle_gamma   90.00
#
_symmetry.space_group_name_H-M   'P 1'
#
loop_
_entity.id
_entity.type
_entity.pdbx_description
1 polymer ?
#
loop_
_entity_poly.entity_id
_entity_poly.type
_entity_poly.pdbx_seq_one_letter_code
_entity_poly.pdbx_strand_id
1 'polypeptide(L)'
;MKTTTRTSSAPSASILRPGGPIGVCAGTFRDSSGKVTPLAFDIGHALSEVLEFEGEIYFEWSTPSESLTGDHCLLFSAAGC
;
A
#
# COMPACT_ATOMS: atom_id res chain seq x y z
N MET A 1 3.88 -21.36 11.08
CA MET A 1 3.65 -20.03 10.49
C MET A 1 3.09 -19.14 11.58
N LYS A 2 3.79 -18.08 12.00
CA LYS A 2 3.39 -17.25 13.14
C LYS A 2 2.90 -15.91 12.59
N THR A 3 1.58 -15.78 12.44
CA THR A 3 0.96 -14.53 12.03
C THR A 3 0.86 -13.63 13.26
N THR A 4 1.73 -12.63 13.36
CA THR A 4 1.61 -11.58 14.38
C THR A 4 0.69 -10.51 13.83
N THR A 5 -0.60 -10.57 14.16
CA THR A 5 -1.54 -9.49 13.88
C THR A 5 -1.31 -8.42 14.94
N ARG A 6 -0.62 -7.33 14.58
CA ARG A 6 -0.49 -6.16 15.45
C ARG A 6 -1.70 -5.26 15.20
N THR A 7 -2.70 -5.33 16.07
CA THR A 7 -3.79 -4.34 16.11
C THR A 7 -3.18 -3.02 16.58
N SER A 8 -2.85 -2.12 15.65
CA SER A 8 -2.77 -0.70 15.98
C SER A 8 -4.15 -0.10 15.75
N SER A 9 -4.72 0.55 16.76
CA SER A 9 -5.77 1.54 16.55
C SER A 9 -5.27 2.50 15.48
N ALA A 10 -5.94 2.55 14.31
CA ALA A 10 -5.47 3.30 13.15
C ALA A 10 -5.11 4.74 13.54
N PRO A 11 -3.81 5.13 13.53
CA PRO A 11 -3.41 6.50 13.77
C PRO A 11 -3.09 7.09 12.39
N SER A 12 -4.08 7.50 11.61
CA SER A 12 -3.77 8.01 10.26
C SER A 12 -4.75 9.04 9.72
N ALA A 13 -6.07 8.85 9.83
CA ALA A 13 -7.02 9.83 9.29
C ALA A 13 -6.87 11.22 9.95
N SER A 14 -6.61 11.27 11.27
CA SER A 14 -6.44 12.55 12.00
C SER A 14 -5.05 13.19 11.86
N ILE A 15 -4.09 12.52 11.23
CA ILE A 15 -2.72 13.02 11.03
C ILE A 15 -2.59 13.68 9.66
N LEU A 16 -3.35 13.18 8.69
CA LEU A 16 -3.33 13.68 7.32
C LEU A 16 -4.22 14.91 7.22
N ARG A 17 -3.67 15.98 6.65
CA ARG A 17 -4.48 17.13 6.28
C ARG A 17 -5.35 16.73 5.07
N PRO A 18 -6.58 17.25 4.97
CA PRO A 18 -7.35 17.20 3.73
C PRO A 18 -6.49 17.56 2.51
N GLY A 19 -6.53 16.73 1.46
CA GLY A 19 -5.71 16.89 0.25
C GLY A 19 -4.23 16.55 0.42
N GLY A 20 -3.80 16.05 1.58
CA GLY A 20 -2.42 15.65 1.83
C GLY A 20 -2.04 14.40 1.03
N PRO A 21 -0.81 14.33 0.48
CA PRO A 21 -0.40 13.20 -0.33
C PRO A 21 -0.13 11.96 0.52
N ILE A 22 -0.54 10.80 0.01
CA ILE A 22 -0.26 9.50 0.60
C ILE A 22 0.46 8.67 -0.46
N GLY A 23 1.70 8.29 -0.18
CA GLY A 23 2.49 7.40 -1.03
C GLY A 23 2.68 6.03 -0.38
N VAL A 24 2.32 4.97 -1.09
CA VAL A 24 2.44 3.58 -0.62
C VAL A 24 3.29 2.79 -1.60
N CYS A 25 4.51 2.47 -1.19
CA CYS A 25 5.39 1.59 -1.96
C CYS A 25 5.06 0.12 -1.65
N ALA A 26 4.77 -0.65 -2.69
CA ALA A 26 4.38 -2.05 -2.64
C ALA A 26 5.37 -2.91 -3.43
N GLY A 27 6.34 -3.48 -2.71
CA GLY A 27 7.25 -4.49 -3.24
C GLY A 27 6.57 -5.85 -3.31
N THR A 28 6.50 -6.43 -4.50
CA THR A 28 5.95 -7.76 -4.74
C THR A 28 7.04 -8.82 -4.73
N PHE A 29 6.94 -9.78 -3.82
CA PHE A 29 7.83 -10.94 -3.75
C PHE A 29 7.08 -12.21 -4.11
N ARG A 30 7.76 -13.12 -4.80
CA ARG A 30 7.31 -14.50 -4.99
C ARG A 30 8.29 -15.44 -4.32
N ASP A 31 7.80 -16.30 -3.44
CA ASP A 31 8.63 -17.33 -2.82
C ASP A 31 8.77 -18.58 -3.70
N SER A 32 9.62 -19.53 -3.28
CA SER A 32 9.87 -20.78 -4.01
C SER A 32 8.65 -21.71 -4.11
N SER A 33 7.62 -21.51 -3.28
CA SER A 33 6.34 -22.24 -3.38
C SER A 33 5.37 -21.60 -4.38
N GLY A 34 5.75 -20.47 -4.96
CA GLY A 34 4.94 -19.69 -5.89
C GLY A 34 3.98 -18.72 -5.21
N LYS A 35 3.99 -18.63 -3.88
CA LYS A 35 3.17 -17.68 -3.12
C LYS A 35 3.68 -16.26 -3.36
N VAL A 36 2.75 -15.33 -3.54
CA VAL A 36 3.03 -13.92 -3.78
C VAL A 36 2.60 -13.10 -2.58
N THR A 37 3.31 -12.01 -2.28
CA THR A 37 2.82 -10.96 -1.37
C THR A 37 1.58 -10.28 -1.97
N PRO A 38 0.76 -9.60 -1.15
CA PRO A 38 -0.33 -8.78 -1.67
C PRO A 38 0.15 -7.81 -2.76
N LEU A 39 -0.63 -7.68 -3.81
CA LEU A 39 -0.33 -6.76 -4.91
C LEU A 39 -0.69 -5.34 -4.49
N ALA A 40 -0.22 -4.35 -5.26
CA ALA A 40 -0.48 -2.95 -4.97
C ALA A 40 -1.99 -2.69 -4.78
N PHE A 41 -2.84 -3.17 -5.70
CA PHE A 41 -4.29 -2.98 -5.59
C PHE A 41 -4.91 -3.66 -4.37
N ASP A 42 -4.38 -4.80 -3.91
CA ASP A 42 -4.86 -5.46 -2.68
C ASP A 42 -4.61 -4.57 -1.47
N ILE A 43 -3.44 -3.91 -1.44
CA ILE A 43 -3.07 -2.93 -0.40
C ILE A 43 -3.96 -1.70 -0.49
N GLY A 44 -4.20 -1.17 -1.70
CA GLY A 44 -5.12 -0.04 -1.92
C GLY A 44 -6.54 -0.34 -1.42
N HIS A 45 -7.06 -1.53 -1.74
CA HIS A 45 -8.37 -1.97 -1.26
C HIS A 45 -8.42 -2.04 0.27
N ALA A 46 -7.43 -2.67 0.91
CA ALA A 46 -7.35 -2.73 2.37
C ALA A 46 -7.22 -1.35 3.03
N LEU A 47 -6.52 -0.40 2.41
CA LEU A 47 -6.44 0.97 2.90
C LEU A 47 -7.78 1.70 2.82
N SER A 48 -8.57 1.46 1.78
CA SER A 48 -9.88 2.10 1.60
C SER A 48 -10.88 1.74 2.70
N GLU A 49 -10.68 0.61 3.39
CA GLU A 49 -11.53 0.21 4.52
C GLU A 49 -11.33 1.09 5.77
N VAL A 50 -10.20 1.82 5.85
CA VAL A 50 -9.79 2.56 7.06
C VAL A 50 -9.40 4.01 6.80
N LEU A 51 -9.30 4.43 5.53
CA LEU A 51 -8.92 5.78 5.13
C LEU A 51 -9.68 6.18 3.87
N GLU A 52 -10.33 7.34 3.92
CA GLU A 52 -10.91 7.95 2.72
C GLU A 52 -9.82 8.70 1.94
N PHE A 53 -9.75 8.43 0.64
CA PHE A 53 -8.81 9.08 -0.26
C PHE A 53 -9.36 9.16 -1.67
N GLU A 54 -8.83 10.12 -2.43
CA GLU A 54 -9.21 10.40 -3.81
C GLU A 54 -8.00 10.29 -4.75
N GLY A 55 -8.28 9.80 -5.96
CA GLY A 55 -7.29 9.61 -7.01
C GLY A 55 -6.40 8.41 -6.73
N GLU A 56 -6.32 7.48 -7.67
CA GLU A 56 -5.35 6.39 -7.65
C GLU A 56 -4.39 6.60 -8.81
N ILE A 57 -3.14 6.97 -8.49
CA ILE A 57 -2.06 6.97 -9.48
C ILE A 57 -1.12 5.82 -9.18
N TYR A 58 -1.08 4.86 -10.11
CA TYR A 58 -0.20 3.71 -10.07
C TYR A 58 1.07 4.01 -10.88
N PHE A 59 2.22 3.79 -10.26
CA PHE A 59 3.51 3.82 -10.94
C PHE A 59 4.28 2.53 -10.68
N GLU A 60 4.90 1.99 -11.72
CA GLU A 60 5.84 0.87 -11.63
C GLU A 60 7.26 1.43 -11.64
N TRP A 61 8.09 1.02 -10.68
CA TRP A 61 9.49 1.39 -10.66
C TRP A 61 10.23 0.63 -11.76
N SER A 62 10.96 1.36 -12.60
CA SER A 62 11.61 0.80 -13.80
C SER A 62 12.76 -0.18 -13.50
N THR A 63 13.29 -0.16 -12.28
CA THR A 63 14.39 -1.02 -11.84
C THR A 63 14.13 -1.55 -10.43
N PRO A 64 13.29 -2.59 -10.27
CA PRO A 64 13.10 -3.25 -8.99
C PRO A 64 14.42 -3.93 -8.55
N SER A 65 14.57 -4.13 -7.23
CA SER A 65 15.69 -4.94 -6.71
C SER A 65 15.57 -6.40 -7.20
N GLU A 66 16.69 -7.13 -7.30
CA GLU A 66 16.70 -8.51 -7.83
C GLU A 66 15.82 -9.49 -7.05
N SER A 67 15.51 -9.17 -5.78
CA SER A 67 14.63 -9.99 -4.95
C SER A 67 13.15 -9.70 -5.17
N LEU A 68 12.81 -8.60 -5.84
CA LEU A 68 11.45 -8.18 -6.14
C LEU A 68 11.04 -8.65 -7.53
N THR A 69 9.84 -9.23 -7.60
CA THR A 69 9.18 -9.58 -8.86
C THR A 69 8.36 -8.42 -9.44
N GLY A 70 8.13 -7.37 -8.65
CA GLY A 70 7.48 -6.13 -9.05
C GLY A 70 7.68 -5.10 -7.94
N ASP A 71 7.78 -3.83 -8.31
CA ASP A 71 7.89 -2.74 -7.35
C ASP A 71 6.99 -1.61 -7.83
N HIS A 72 6.02 -1.25 -6.99
CA HIS A 72 4.94 -0.36 -7.36
C HIS A 72 4.78 0.75 -6.32
N CYS A 73 4.24 1.89 -6.75
CA CYS A 73 3.83 2.95 -5.86
C CYS A 73 2.38 3.32 -6.18
N LEU A 74 1.56 3.37 -5.13
CA LEU A 74 0.23 3.95 -5.18
C LEU A 74 0.28 5.33 -4.54
N LEU A 75 -0.18 6.32 -5.29
CA LEU A 75 -0.31 7.69 -4.83
C LEU A 75 -1.77 8.07 -4.75
N PHE A 76 -2.17 8.60 -3.60
CA PHE A 76 -3.52 9.10 -3.33
C PHE A 76 -3.46 10.48 -2.68
N SER A 77 -4.61 11.17 -2.66
CA SER A 77 -4.82 12.35 -1.84
C SER A 77 -5.78 12.01 -0.70
N ALA A 78 -5.43 12.34 0.55
CA ALA A 78 -6.36 12.17 1.67
C ALA A 78 -7.65 12.96 1.41
N ALA A 79 -8.81 12.31 1.54
CA ALA A 79 -10.08 13.01 1.41
C ALA A 79 -10.22 14.05 2.55
N GLY A 80 -10.88 15.17 2.25
CA GLY A 80 -11.24 16.12 3.29
C GLY A 80 -12.44 15.61 4.08
N CYS A 81 -12.27 15.44 5.39
CA CYS A 81 -13.39 15.21 6.31
C CYS A 81 -14.36 16.39 6.32
#